data_AF-A0A1H7JCC3-F1
#
_entry.id   AF-A0A1H7JCC3-F1
#
_cell.length_a   1.000
_cell.length_b   1.000
_cell.length_c   1.000
_cell.angle_alpha   90.00
_cell.angle_beta   90.00
_cell.angle_gamma   90.00
#
_symmetry.space_group_name_H-M   'P 1'
#
loop_
_entity.id
_entity.type
_entity.pdbx_description
1 polymer ?
#
loop_
_entity_poly.entity_id
_entity_poly.type
_entity_poly.pdbx_seq_one_letter_code
_entity_poly.pdbx_strand_id
1 'polypeptide(L)'
;MNADIVEPAVVSVADTDTLLQLEQRLIDAGEPFAVVTVIRAAPPTSTRVGAQALVEGDGTLHGWIGGGCSRPIVIDAARDAIRSGQPKRVRISNEPGAPDAEVESHAMPCASNGALELFIQPTVPAPLVVVFGATPAAHEACVLARRVGLRASIAADSPRGARFDADALSRMTPALMLVATQGDGDEDALEAALRSTASAVLLIASQRKAERLRDAMRLRGIGETRLAALRAPAGPPIHAHTPQEIALGAVAGLVALRHELEQASAAPAVSGADLATVTTEPVPPLPPCETIDARPAQAVGRYVNPVCGMSVEIATAKHVVEYRGERVYFCCDCCKTEFERAPERYLAIAAQGAKGEGR
;
A
#
# COMPACT_ATOMS: atom_id res chain seq x y z
N MET A 1 -42.79 17.47 -33.00
CA MET A 1 -42.07 16.23 -32.62
C MET A 1 -41.02 15.99 -33.70
N ASN A 2 -39.85 16.62 -33.56
CA ASN A 2 -38.67 16.29 -34.35
C ASN A 2 -37.66 15.72 -33.34
N ALA A 3 -37.34 14.45 -33.49
CA ALA A 3 -36.26 13.81 -32.76
C ALA A 3 -34.98 14.09 -33.55
N ASP A 4 -34.19 15.04 -33.06
CA ASP A 4 -32.84 15.27 -33.54
C ASP A 4 -31.99 14.05 -33.14
N ILE A 5 -31.66 13.24 -34.14
CA ILE A 5 -30.66 12.19 -34.03
C ILE A 5 -29.31 12.91 -33.99
N VAL A 6 -28.75 13.04 -32.79
CA VAL A 6 -27.38 13.50 -32.59
C VAL A 6 -26.46 12.39 -33.07
N GLU A 7 -25.94 12.51 -34.28
CA GLU A 7 -24.80 11.72 -34.75
C GLU A 7 -23.59 11.99 -33.84
N PRO A 8 -22.82 10.97 -33.42
CA PRO A 8 -21.63 11.20 -32.64
C PRO A 8 -20.63 11.98 -33.50
N ALA A 9 -20.32 13.19 -33.06
CA ALA A 9 -19.38 14.08 -33.71
C ALA A 9 -18.04 13.35 -33.90
N VAL A 10 -17.66 13.13 -35.15
CA VAL A 10 -16.29 12.79 -35.52
C VAL A 10 -15.47 14.03 -35.17
N VAL A 11 -14.76 13.98 -34.05
CA VAL A 11 -13.93 15.07 -33.56
C VAL A 11 -12.91 15.45 -34.64
N SER A 12 -12.98 16.71 -35.06
CA SER A 12 -12.19 17.29 -36.15
C SER A 12 -10.99 18.07 -35.57
N VAL A 13 -9.79 17.73 -36.04
CA VAL A 13 -8.65 18.64 -36.33
C VAL A 13 -8.11 19.51 -35.16
N ALA A 14 -7.93 18.96 -33.95
CA ALA A 14 -7.15 19.63 -32.89
C ALA A 14 -6.04 18.80 -32.21
N ASP A 15 -6.08 17.47 -32.25
CA ASP A 15 -5.09 16.64 -31.55
C ASP A 15 -3.98 16.15 -32.50
N THR A 16 -2.83 16.84 -32.50
CA THR A 16 -1.56 16.27 -33.00
C THR A 16 -0.81 15.55 -31.87
N ASP A 17 -1.53 15.18 -30.82
CA ASP A 17 -0.95 14.44 -29.70
C ASP A 17 -0.84 12.97 -30.09
N THR A 18 0.36 12.43 -29.92
CA THR A 18 0.56 10.99 -29.90
C THR A 18 -0.28 10.37 -28.77
N LEU A 19 -0.61 9.07 -28.85
CA LEU A 19 -1.34 8.38 -27.79
C LEU A 19 -0.69 8.56 -26.40
N LEU A 20 0.65 8.64 -26.35
CA LEU A 20 1.40 8.86 -25.12
C LEU A 20 1.21 10.28 -24.55
N GLN A 21 1.12 11.29 -25.40
CA GLN A 21 0.86 12.68 -24.96
C GLN A 21 -0.57 12.83 -24.44
N LEU A 22 -1.53 12.20 -25.11
CA LEU A 22 -2.91 12.12 -24.65
C LEU A 22 -3.00 11.40 -23.30
N GLU A 23 -2.34 10.25 -23.16
CA GLU A 23 -2.26 9.49 -21.90
C GLU A 23 -1.75 10.36 -20.75
N GLN A 24 -0.63 11.05 -20.94
CA GLN A 24 -0.06 11.94 -19.91
C GLN A 24 -1.04 13.07 -19.55
N ARG A 25 -1.71 13.67 -20.54
CA ARG A 25 -2.67 14.75 -20.31
C ARG A 25 -3.85 14.29 -19.46
N LEU A 26 -4.39 13.11 -19.75
CA LEU A 26 -5.51 12.52 -18.99
C LEU A 26 -5.07 12.18 -17.56
N ILE A 27 -3.85 11.66 -17.38
CA ILE A 27 -3.25 11.43 -16.05
C ILE A 27 -3.16 12.74 -15.26
N ASP A 28 -2.64 13.80 -15.88
CA ASP A 28 -2.45 15.11 -15.24
C ASP A 28 -3.79 15.78 -14.90
N ALA A 29 -4.81 15.59 -15.75
CA ALA A 29 -6.18 16.05 -15.51
C ALA A 29 -6.93 15.20 -14.47
N GLY A 30 -6.43 13.99 -14.18
CA GLY A 30 -7.12 13.01 -13.34
C GLY A 30 -8.38 12.44 -14.00
N GLU A 31 -8.42 12.41 -15.33
CA GLU A 31 -9.52 11.88 -16.12
C GLU A 31 -9.32 10.37 -16.34
N PRO A 32 -10.33 9.53 -16.08
CA PRO A 32 -10.19 8.10 -16.25
C PRO A 32 -10.23 7.68 -17.72
N PHE A 33 -9.38 6.72 -18.08
CA PHE A 33 -9.30 6.15 -19.43
C PHE A 33 -8.82 4.70 -19.40
N ALA A 34 -8.83 4.01 -20.54
CA ALA A 34 -8.25 2.69 -20.70
C ALA A 34 -7.37 2.61 -21.94
N VAL A 35 -6.21 1.97 -21.79
CA VAL A 35 -5.34 1.61 -22.91
C VAL A 35 -5.74 0.21 -23.39
N VAL A 36 -6.07 0.12 -24.67
CA VAL A 36 -6.40 -1.14 -25.35
C VAL A 36 -5.20 -1.56 -26.17
N THR A 37 -4.72 -2.78 -25.97
CA THR A 37 -3.58 -3.35 -26.70
C THR A 37 -3.97 -4.67 -27.34
N VAL A 38 -3.73 -4.81 -28.65
CA VAL A 38 -3.88 -6.09 -29.34
C VAL A 38 -2.75 -7.02 -28.93
N ILE A 39 -3.09 -8.10 -28.23
CA ILE A 39 -2.13 -9.12 -27.77
C ILE A 39 -2.11 -10.36 -28.68
N ARG A 40 -3.20 -10.61 -29.42
CA ARG A 40 -3.28 -11.67 -30.44
C ARG A 40 -4.14 -11.21 -31.62
N ALA A 41 -3.71 -11.57 -32.83
CA ALA A 41 -4.47 -11.31 -34.05
C ALA A 41 -4.35 -12.51 -35.00
N ALA A 42 -5.47 -13.11 -35.39
CA ALA A 42 -5.55 -14.19 -36.36
C ALA A 42 -6.22 -13.69 -37.66
N PRO A 43 -5.60 -13.93 -38.84
CA PRO A 43 -6.16 -13.52 -40.11
C PRO A 43 -7.54 -14.13 -40.42
N PRO A 44 -8.36 -13.45 -41.24
CA PRO A 44 -8.12 -12.15 -41.83
C PRO A 44 -8.48 -11.01 -40.86
N THR A 45 -7.51 -10.14 -40.58
CA THR A 45 -7.66 -9.01 -39.67
C THR A 45 -6.86 -7.81 -40.18
N SER A 46 -7.40 -6.60 -39.97
CA SER A 46 -6.78 -5.33 -40.38
C SER A 46 -5.90 -4.72 -39.29
N THR A 47 -5.59 -5.50 -38.25
CA THR A 47 -4.75 -5.08 -37.13
C THR A 47 -3.61 -6.08 -36.92
N ARG A 48 -2.67 -5.73 -36.06
CA ARG A 48 -1.52 -6.55 -35.70
C ARG A 48 -1.31 -6.52 -34.21
N VAL A 49 -0.59 -7.52 -33.70
CA VAL A 49 -0.10 -7.51 -32.31
C VAL A 49 0.67 -6.22 -32.06
N GLY A 50 0.42 -5.60 -30.90
CA GLY A 50 1.00 -4.31 -30.51
C GLY A 50 0.28 -3.07 -31.04
N ALA A 51 -0.79 -3.22 -31.83
CA ALA A 51 -1.67 -2.08 -32.13
C ALA A 51 -2.38 -1.60 -30.86
N GLN A 52 -2.47 -0.28 -30.68
CA GLN A 52 -3.02 0.33 -29.48
C GLN A 52 -4.08 1.38 -29.79
N ALA A 53 -5.00 1.54 -28.85
CA ALA A 53 -5.95 2.63 -28.79
C ALA A 53 -6.15 3.07 -27.34
N LEU A 54 -6.62 4.29 -27.15
CA LEU A 54 -7.03 4.83 -25.86
C LEU A 54 -8.53 5.07 -25.89
N VAL A 55 -9.24 4.66 -24.85
CA VAL A 55 -10.68 4.91 -24.68
C VAL A 55 -10.90 5.75 -23.43
N GLU A 56 -11.50 6.91 -23.57
CA GLU A 56 -11.87 7.78 -22.45
C GLU A 56 -13.13 7.30 -21.73
N GLY A 57 -13.41 7.82 -20.53
CA GLY A 57 -14.59 7.46 -19.75
C GLY A 57 -15.93 7.73 -20.46
N ASP A 58 -15.97 8.67 -21.39
CA ASP A 58 -17.13 8.97 -22.24
C ASP A 58 -17.26 8.01 -23.44
N GLY A 59 -16.31 7.10 -23.65
CA GLY A 59 -16.22 6.15 -24.76
C GLY A 59 -15.57 6.67 -26.04
N THR A 60 -15.03 7.88 -26.05
CA THR A 60 -14.23 8.40 -27.16
C THR A 60 -12.99 7.51 -27.33
N LEU A 61 -12.80 6.97 -28.54
CA LEU A 61 -11.67 6.10 -28.87
C LEU A 61 -10.70 6.79 -29.81
N HIS A 62 -9.45 6.89 -29.35
CA HIS A 62 -8.29 7.42 -30.04
C HIS A 62 -7.35 6.30 -30.48
N GLY A 63 -6.74 6.41 -31.66
CA GLY A 63 -5.89 5.37 -32.23
C GLY A 63 -6.67 4.28 -32.98
N TRP A 64 -6.06 3.11 -33.14
CA TRP A 64 -6.58 2.06 -34.02
C TRP A 64 -6.27 0.66 -33.51
N ILE A 65 -7.32 -0.15 -33.27
CA ILE A 65 -7.21 -1.56 -32.86
C ILE A 65 -7.78 -2.54 -33.89
N GLY A 66 -8.18 -2.07 -35.07
CA GLY A 66 -8.77 -2.88 -36.14
C GLY A 66 -9.94 -2.18 -36.84
N GLY A 67 -10.61 -2.91 -37.74
CA GLY A 67 -11.78 -2.42 -38.48
C GLY A 67 -12.99 -2.13 -37.58
N GLY A 68 -13.99 -1.42 -38.12
CA GLY A 68 -15.11 -0.90 -37.33
C GLY A 68 -15.98 -1.95 -36.61
N CYS A 69 -15.89 -3.23 -36.98
CA CYS A 69 -16.74 -4.29 -36.42
C CYS A 69 -16.40 -4.64 -34.96
N SER A 70 -15.15 -4.49 -34.52
CA SER A 70 -14.76 -4.74 -33.14
C SER A 70 -14.93 -3.53 -32.22
N ARG A 71 -15.04 -2.31 -32.79
CA ARG A 71 -15.01 -1.04 -32.05
C ARG A 71 -16.09 -0.95 -30.94
N PRO A 72 -17.37 -1.31 -31.16
CA PRO A 72 -18.39 -1.21 -30.10
C PRO A 72 -18.07 -2.11 -28.91
N ILE A 73 -17.69 -3.38 -29.17
CA ILE A 73 -17.31 -4.35 -28.14
C ILE A 73 -16.14 -3.82 -27.30
N VAL A 74 -15.13 -3.25 -27.96
CA VAL A 74 -13.96 -2.68 -27.30
C VAL A 74 -14.31 -1.48 -26.44
N ILE A 75 -15.14 -0.57 -26.93
CA ILE A 75 -15.56 0.63 -26.17
C ILE A 75 -16.36 0.21 -24.93
N ASP A 76 -17.30 -0.73 -25.07
CA ASP A 76 -18.11 -1.20 -23.94
C ASP A 76 -17.24 -1.91 -22.91
N ALA A 77 -16.36 -2.82 -23.34
CA ALA A 77 -15.42 -3.48 -22.44
C ALA A 77 -14.45 -2.51 -21.76
N ALA A 78 -14.01 -1.46 -22.47
CA ALA A 78 -13.15 -0.42 -21.91
C ALA A 78 -13.87 0.45 -20.87
N ARG A 79 -15.11 0.89 -21.15
CA ARG A 79 -15.94 1.62 -20.18
C ARG A 79 -16.20 0.78 -18.93
N ASP A 80 -16.44 -0.52 -19.11
CA ASP A 80 -16.60 -1.45 -18.00
C ASP A 80 -15.32 -1.60 -17.17
N ALA A 81 -14.15 -1.72 -17.83
CA ALA A 81 -12.85 -1.77 -17.16
C ALA A 81 -12.55 -0.47 -16.40
N ILE A 82 -12.88 0.69 -16.99
CA ILE A 82 -12.76 2.00 -16.32
C ILE A 82 -13.65 2.05 -15.08
N ARG A 83 -14.91 1.61 -15.19
CA ARG A 83 -15.87 1.64 -14.09
C ARG A 83 -15.48 0.70 -12.95
N SER A 84 -14.97 -0.50 -13.26
CA SER A 84 -14.54 -1.46 -12.25
C SER A 84 -13.12 -1.20 -11.71
N GLY A 85 -12.32 -0.42 -12.46
CA GLY A 85 -10.88 -0.26 -12.21
C GLY A 85 -10.07 -1.53 -12.48
N GLN A 86 -10.67 -2.58 -13.06
CA GLN A 86 -10.02 -3.87 -13.28
C GLN A 86 -9.60 -4.07 -14.74
N PRO A 87 -8.38 -4.57 -15.01
CA PRO A 87 -7.99 -4.96 -16.34
C PRO A 87 -8.89 -6.05 -16.90
N LYS A 88 -9.10 -6.03 -18.22
CA LYS A 88 -9.88 -7.04 -18.93
C LYS A 88 -9.08 -7.64 -20.06
N ARG A 89 -9.23 -8.95 -20.25
CA ARG A 89 -8.79 -9.64 -21.47
C ARG A 89 -10.01 -10.01 -22.27
N VAL A 90 -10.10 -9.50 -23.49
CA VAL A 90 -11.28 -9.63 -24.36
C VAL A 90 -10.90 -10.40 -25.60
N ARG A 91 -11.62 -11.49 -25.89
CA ARG A 91 -11.49 -12.26 -27.12
C ARG A 91 -12.71 -12.01 -27.99
N ILE A 92 -12.47 -11.63 -29.24
CA ILE A 92 -13.50 -11.46 -30.25
C ILE A 92 -13.24 -12.49 -31.35
N SER A 93 -14.07 -13.52 -31.43
CA SER A 93 -13.92 -14.63 -32.39
C SER A 93 -15.27 -15.32 -32.63
N ASN A 94 -15.46 -15.89 -33.82
CA ASN A 94 -16.56 -16.82 -34.10
C ASN A 94 -16.14 -18.29 -33.90
N GLU A 95 -14.85 -18.56 -33.74
CA GLU A 95 -14.34 -19.90 -33.46
C GLU A 95 -14.54 -20.26 -31.98
N PRO A 96 -15.10 -21.45 -31.68
CA PRO A 96 -15.23 -21.92 -30.32
C PRO A 96 -13.84 -22.17 -29.72
N GLY A 97 -13.46 -21.32 -28.76
CA GLY A 97 -12.27 -21.52 -27.94
C GLY A 97 -12.57 -22.33 -26.69
N ALA A 98 -11.54 -22.90 -26.07
CA ALA A 98 -11.68 -23.42 -24.71
C ALA A 98 -12.13 -22.27 -23.79
N PRO A 99 -13.13 -22.50 -22.92
CA PRO A 99 -13.56 -21.49 -21.97
C PRO A 99 -12.39 -21.13 -21.06
N ASP A 100 -12.08 -19.85 -20.99
CA ASP A 100 -11.06 -19.27 -20.12
C ASP A 100 -11.78 -18.27 -19.23
N ALA A 101 -11.83 -18.53 -17.93
CA ALA A 101 -12.57 -17.72 -16.96
C ALA A 101 -12.02 -16.29 -16.87
N GLU A 102 -10.79 -16.05 -17.32
CA GLU A 102 -10.14 -14.74 -17.33
C GLU A 102 -10.31 -14.00 -18.68
N VAL A 103 -11.11 -14.53 -19.62
CA VAL A 103 -11.32 -13.95 -20.95
C VAL A 103 -12.80 -13.70 -21.23
N GLU A 104 -13.15 -12.43 -21.41
CA GLU A 104 -14.47 -12.03 -21.89
C GLU A 104 -14.58 -12.36 -23.39
N SER A 105 -15.48 -13.28 -23.75
CA SER A 105 -15.61 -13.78 -25.12
C SER A 105 -16.82 -13.17 -25.82
N HIS A 106 -16.61 -12.58 -26.99
CA HIS A 106 -17.65 -12.01 -27.84
C HIS A 106 -17.59 -12.60 -29.25
N ALA A 107 -18.76 -12.76 -29.86
CA ALA A 107 -18.85 -13.12 -31.28
C ALA A 107 -18.35 -11.97 -32.16
N MET A 108 -17.62 -12.30 -33.22
CA MET A 108 -17.25 -11.32 -34.25
C MET A 108 -18.48 -10.89 -35.04
N PRO A 109 -18.83 -9.59 -35.11
CA PRO A 109 -20.00 -9.14 -35.85
C PRO A 109 -19.90 -9.27 -37.37
N CYS A 110 -18.70 -9.51 -37.90
CA CYS A 110 -18.44 -9.58 -39.33
C CYS A 110 -18.13 -10.99 -39.83
N ALA A 111 -18.43 -11.23 -41.12
CA ALA A 111 -18.23 -12.51 -41.79
C ALA A 111 -16.76 -12.89 -42.07
N SER A 112 -15.80 -12.06 -41.65
CA SER A 112 -14.38 -12.24 -41.98
C SER A 112 -13.74 -13.42 -41.24
N ASN A 113 -14.35 -13.97 -40.18
CA ASN A 113 -13.82 -15.09 -39.38
C ASN A 113 -12.39 -14.87 -38.81
N GLY A 114 -11.89 -13.62 -38.80
CA GLY A 114 -10.68 -13.28 -38.06
C GLY A 114 -10.91 -13.35 -36.56
N ALA A 115 -9.84 -13.52 -35.78
CA ALA A 115 -9.93 -13.52 -34.32
C ALA A 115 -8.98 -12.48 -33.70
N LEU A 116 -9.44 -11.84 -32.63
CA LEU A 116 -8.70 -10.82 -31.90
C LEU A 116 -8.69 -11.16 -30.41
N GLU A 117 -7.55 -10.96 -29.77
CA GLU A 117 -7.48 -10.90 -28.30
C GLU A 117 -6.83 -9.59 -27.90
N LEU A 118 -7.47 -8.90 -26.97
CA LEU A 118 -7.16 -7.55 -26.53
C LEU A 118 -6.94 -7.56 -25.02
N PHE A 119 -5.92 -6.83 -24.58
CA PHE A 119 -5.74 -6.49 -23.17
C PHE A 119 -6.16 -5.03 -22.97
N ILE A 120 -7.07 -4.79 -22.04
CA ILE A 120 -7.62 -3.49 -21.71
C ILE A 120 -7.15 -3.14 -20.30
N GLN A 121 -6.29 -2.13 -20.20
CA GLN A 121 -5.74 -1.64 -18.94
C GLN A 121 -6.39 -0.30 -18.58
N PRO A 122 -7.27 -0.24 -17.56
CA PRO A 122 -7.80 1.01 -17.08
C PRO A 122 -6.76 1.79 -16.27
N THR A 123 -6.86 3.11 -16.35
CA THR A 123 -6.18 4.08 -15.50
C THR A 123 -7.27 4.97 -14.91
N VAL A 124 -7.49 4.82 -13.60
CA VAL A 124 -8.47 5.62 -12.85
C VAL A 124 -7.73 6.51 -11.86
N PRO A 125 -8.21 7.74 -11.61
CA PRO A 125 -7.55 8.64 -10.66
C PRO A 125 -7.56 8.02 -9.26
N ALA A 126 -6.43 8.13 -8.56
CA ALA A 126 -6.35 7.68 -7.18
C ALA A 126 -7.43 8.34 -6.30
N PRO A 127 -7.97 7.63 -5.29
CA PRO A 127 -9.02 8.18 -4.45
C PRO A 127 -8.55 9.44 -3.73
N LEU A 128 -9.42 10.45 -3.72
CA LEU A 128 -9.19 11.68 -2.98
C LEU A 128 -9.50 11.47 -1.50
N VAL A 129 -8.51 11.77 -0.67
CA VAL A 129 -8.59 11.84 0.79
C VAL A 129 -8.67 13.30 1.21
N VAL A 130 -9.68 13.66 1.99
CA VAL A 130 -9.70 14.96 2.67
C VAL A 130 -9.37 14.77 4.14
N VAL A 131 -8.39 15.55 4.62
CA VAL A 131 -7.88 15.50 5.99
C VAL A 131 -8.38 16.72 6.77
N PHE A 132 -9.04 16.49 7.90
CA PHE A 132 -9.53 17.53 8.80
C PHE A 132 -8.53 17.77 9.92
N GLY A 133 -8.31 19.04 10.25
CA GLY A 133 -7.43 19.49 11.32
C GLY A 133 -6.10 20.05 10.81
N ALA A 134 -5.49 20.88 11.66
CA ALA A 134 -4.20 21.54 11.40
C ALA A 134 -3.07 20.99 12.31
N THR A 135 -3.21 19.75 12.77
CA THR A 135 -2.21 19.13 13.66
C THR A 135 -0.96 18.72 12.86
N PRO A 136 0.22 18.59 13.50
CA PRO A 136 1.39 18.03 12.82
C PRO A 136 1.10 16.64 12.21
N ALA A 137 0.30 15.81 12.87
CA ALA A 137 -0.10 14.50 12.36
C ALA A 137 -0.97 14.62 11.10
N ALA A 138 -1.86 15.62 11.01
CA ALA A 138 -2.66 15.89 9.80
C ALA A 138 -1.77 16.25 8.60
N HIS A 139 -0.79 17.14 8.82
CA HIS A 139 0.16 17.53 7.78
C HIS A 139 1.02 16.36 7.30
N GLU A 140 1.57 15.58 8.23
CA GLU A 140 2.36 14.38 7.90
C GLU A 140 1.51 13.33 7.17
N ALA A 141 0.24 13.15 7.57
CA ALA A 141 -0.68 12.23 6.90
C ALA A 141 -0.92 12.63 5.44
N CYS A 142 -1.05 13.93 5.13
CA CYS A 142 -1.15 14.38 3.73
C CYS A 142 0.10 14.09 2.91
N VAL A 143 1.29 14.32 3.48
CA VAL A 143 2.57 14.03 2.80
C VAL A 143 2.69 12.54 2.52
N LEU A 144 2.48 11.71 3.54
CA LEU A 144 2.57 10.26 3.43
C LEU A 144 1.50 9.68 2.49
N ALA A 145 0.25 10.16 2.56
CA ALA A 145 -0.82 9.76 1.66
C ALA A 145 -0.44 9.99 0.18
N ARG A 146 0.11 11.17 -0.15
CA ARG A 146 0.60 11.46 -1.51
C ARG A 146 1.75 10.55 -1.93
N ARG A 147 2.67 10.22 -1.01
CA ARG A 147 3.80 9.32 -1.28
C ARG A 147 3.38 7.88 -1.56
N VAL A 148 2.26 7.42 -1.00
CA VAL A 148 1.70 6.07 -1.25
C VAL A 148 0.68 6.04 -2.39
N GLY A 149 0.60 7.13 -3.17
CA GLY A 149 -0.23 7.22 -4.38
C GLY A 149 -1.68 7.58 -4.14
N LEU A 150 -2.04 8.20 -2.99
CA LEU A 150 -3.36 8.79 -2.77
C LEU A 150 -3.36 10.27 -3.16
N ARG A 151 -4.48 10.78 -3.66
CA ARG A 151 -4.69 12.23 -3.75
C ARG A 151 -5.10 12.71 -2.37
N ALA A 152 -4.43 13.71 -1.79
CA ALA A 152 -4.75 14.18 -0.44
C ALA A 152 -4.84 15.70 -0.36
N SER A 153 -5.86 16.23 0.31
CA SER A 153 -6.02 17.66 0.58
C SER A 153 -6.40 17.89 2.04
N ILE A 154 -5.91 18.99 2.62
CA ILE A 154 -6.37 19.45 3.94
C ILE A 154 -7.66 20.24 3.76
N ALA A 155 -8.66 19.99 4.60
CA ALA A 155 -9.86 20.80 4.69
C ALA A 155 -9.50 22.14 5.34
N ALA A 156 -9.72 23.24 4.63
CA ALA A 156 -9.58 24.57 5.20
C ALA A 156 -10.77 24.88 6.13
N ASP A 157 -10.49 25.55 7.25
CA ASP A 157 -11.55 26.08 8.10
C ASP A 157 -12.35 27.13 7.34
N SER A 158 -13.69 27.12 7.47
CA SER A 158 -14.54 28.10 6.81
C SER A 158 -14.58 29.41 7.60
N PRO A 159 -14.44 30.57 6.91
CA PRO A 159 -14.52 31.88 7.57
C PRO A 159 -15.94 32.28 7.98
N ARG A 160 -16.99 31.51 7.61
CA ARG A 160 -18.41 31.86 7.83
C ARG A 160 -19.08 31.13 8.99
N GLY A 161 -18.35 30.87 10.07
CA GLY A 161 -18.91 30.36 11.34
C GLY A 161 -19.20 28.86 11.40
N ALA A 162 -19.47 28.20 10.27
CA ALA A 162 -19.31 26.74 10.18
C ALA A 162 -17.81 26.44 10.11
N ARG A 163 -17.30 25.49 10.91
CA ARG A 163 -15.87 25.17 10.90
C ARG A 163 -15.39 24.59 9.55
N PHE A 164 -16.26 23.90 8.81
CA PHE A 164 -15.95 23.33 7.49
C PHE A 164 -17.03 23.67 6.43
N ASP A 165 -16.62 23.94 5.19
CA ASP A 165 -17.53 24.24 4.06
C ASP A 165 -18.04 22.94 3.41
N ALA A 166 -19.30 22.58 3.70
CA ALA A 166 -19.94 21.39 3.16
C ALA A 166 -20.07 21.42 1.62
N ASP A 167 -20.34 22.58 1.03
CA ASP A 167 -20.48 22.70 -0.43
C ASP A 167 -19.13 22.50 -1.11
N ALA A 168 -18.04 22.97 -0.49
CA ALA A 168 -16.68 22.69 -0.97
C ALA A 168 -16.36 21.20 -0.92
N LEU A 169 -16.70 20.52 0.17
CA LEU A 169 -16.51 19.07 0.30
C LEU A 169 -17.32 18.30 -0.75
N SER A 170 -18.57 18.69 -1.00
CA SER A 170 -19.42 18.07 -2.03
C SER A 170 -18.85 18.26 -3.44
N ARG A 171 -18.30 19.43 -3.77
CA ARG A 171 -17.65 19.68 -5.08
C ARG A 171 -16.37 18.87 -5.27
N MET A 172 -15.64 18.56 -4.20
CA MET A 172 -14.40 17.77 -4.27
C MET A 172 -14.66 16.27 -4.44
N THR A 173 -15.86 15.79 -4.11
CA THR A 173 -16.25 14.37 -4.17
C THR A 173 -15.20 13.44 -3.57
N PRO A 174 -14.80 13.62 -2.28
CA PRO A 174 -13.79 12.78 -1.66
C PRO A 174 -14.27 11.34 -1.52
N ALA A 175 -13.38 10.39 -1.81
CA ALA A 175 -13.65 8.96 -1.61
C ALA A 175 -13.48 8.57 -0.14
N LEU A 176 -12.52 9.18 0.55
CA LEU A 176 -12.14 8.88 1.93
C LEU A 176 -11.94 10.17 2.74
N MET A 177 -12.18 10.10 4.05
CA MET A 177 -11.98 11.22 4.97
C MET A 177 -11.10 10.80 6.14
N LEU A 178 -10.19 11.68 6.60
CA LEU A 178 -9.39 11.47 7.80
C LEU A 178 -9.59 12.64 8.77
N VAL A 179 -10.12 12.36 9.95
CA VAL A 179 -10.28 13.33 11.03
C VAL A 179 -9.06 13.27 11.94
N ALA A 180 -8.19 14.28 11.82
CA ALA A 180 -6.91 14.41 12.50
C ALA A 180 -6.84 15.70 13.36
N THR A 181 -7.99 16.11 13.91
CA THR A 181 -8.18 17.30 14.77
C THR A 181 -7.61 17.14 16.19
N GLN A 182 -7.51 15.90 16.68
CA GLN A 182 -6.92 15.53 17.98
C GLN A 182 -7.43 16.35 19.19
N GLY A 183 -8.70 16.75 19.21
CA GLY A 183 -9.32 17.48 20.33
C GLY A 183 -9.82 18.87 19.99
N ASP A 184 -9.39 19.44 18.86
CA ASP A 184 -9.84 20.76 18.44
C ASP A 184 -10.94 20.66 17.37
N GLY A 185 -12.20 20.74 17.81
CA GLY A 185 -13.36 20.69 16.91
C GLY A 185 -13.70 19.31 16.36
N ASP A 186 -13.38 18.24 17.10
CA ASP A 186 -13.62 16.86 16.66
C ASP A 186 -15.08 16.60 16.27
N GLU A 187 -16.05 17.15 17.02
CA GLU A 187 -17.47 16.94 16.74
C GLU A 187 -17.90 17.57 15.41
N ASP A 188 -17.46 18.80 15.13
CA ASP A 188 -17.81 19.50 13.89
C ASP A 188 -17.09 18.89 12.68
N ALA A 189 -15.82 18.50 12.84
CA ALA A 189 -15.06 17.80 11.80
C ALA A 189 -15.67 16.43 11.49
N LEU A 190 -16.03 15.67 12.53
CA LEU A 190 -16.64 14.36 12.36
C LEU A 190 -18.04 14.45 11.76
N GLU A 191 -18.85 15.43 12.18
CA GLU A 191 -20.17 15.65 11.57
C GLU A 191 -20.04 15.98 10.09
N ALA A 192 -19.17 16.92 9.73
CA ALA A 192 -18.92 17.28 8.32
C ALA A 192 -18.48 16.06 7.50
N ALA A 193 -17.57 15.25 8.05
CA ALA A 193 -17.11 14.03 7.40
C ALA A 193 -18.22 12.98 7.23
N LEU A 194 -19.04 12.76 8.25
CA LEU A 194 -20.12 11.76 8.23
C LEU A 194 -21.30 12.17 7.35
N ARG A 195 -21.58 13.48 7.23
CA ARG A 195 -22.59 14.01 6.29
C ARG A 195 -22.14 14.01 4.84
N SER A 196 -20.84 13.85 4.57
CA SER A 196 -20.32 13.76 3.21
C SER A 196 -20.70 12.44 2.52
N THR A 197 -20.51 12.39 1.20
CA THR A 197 -20.68 11.20 0.36
C THR A 197 -19.50 10.24 0.42
N ALA A 198 -18.47 10.51 1.23
CA ALA A 198 -17.29 9.65 1.31
C ALA A 198 -17.67 8.24 1.81
N SER A 199 -17.04 7.23 1.22
CA SER A 199 -17.31 5.82 1.51
C SER A 199 -16.90 5.43 2.93
N ALA A 200 -15.82 6.03 3.45
CA ALA A 200 -15.34 5.78 4.80
C ALA A 200 -14.74 7.04 5.46
N VAL A 201 -14.83 7.10 6.78
CA VAL A 201 -14.27 8.15 7.63
C VAL A 201 -13.34 7.51 8.65
N LEU A 202 -12.09 7.93 8.70
CA LEU A 202 -11.13 7.50 9.71
C LEU A 202 -10.96 8.60 10.76
N LEU A 203 -10.80 8.23 12.02
CA LEU A 203 -10.61 9.19 13.10
C LEU A 203 -9.36 8.85 13.92
N ILE A 204 -8.44 9.81 14.01
CA ILE A 204 -7.28 9.74 14.89
C ILE A 204 -7.74 10.01 16.33
N ALA A 205 -8.20 8.95 16.98
CA ALA A 205 -8.62 8.97 18.38
C ALA A 205 -8.51 7.58 19.00
N SER A 206 -8.52 7.53 20.33
CA SER A 206 -8.70 6.26 21.07
C SER A 206 -10.11 5.72 20.88
N GLN A 207 -10.29 4.40 21.06
CA GLN A 207 -11.62 3.76 21.02
C GLN A 207 -12.62 4.44 21.95
N ARG A 208 -12.23 4.75 23.19
CA ARG A 208 -13.09 5.43 24.17
C ARG A 208 -13.57 6.79 23.69
N LYS A 209 -12.68 7.58 23.08
CA LYS A 209 -13.03 8.90 22.55
C LYS A 209 -13.92 8.79 21.32
N ALA A 210 -13.68 7.80 20.47
CA ALA A 210 -14.51 7.53 19.30
C ALA A 210 -15.95 7.14 19.70
N GLU A 211 -16.15 6.30 20.71
CA GLU A 211 -17.52 5.95 21.17
C GLU A 211 -18.28 7.17 21.68
N ARG A 212 -17.63 8.02 22.49
CA ARG A 212 -18.25 9.28 22.93
C ARG A 212 -18.65 10.17 21.75
N LEU A 213 -17.82 10.24 20.72
CA LEU A 213 -18.12 11.00 19.51
C LEU A 213 -19.26 10.34 18.71
N ARG A 214 -19.35 9.01 18.64
CA ARG A 214 -20.50 8.32 18.03
C ARG A 214 -21.81 8.69 18.73
N ASP A 215 -21.82 8.70 20.06
CA ASP A 215 -23.01 9.10 20.84
C ASP A 215 -23.40 10.56 20.56
N ALA A 216 -22.43 11.48 20.51
CA ALA A 216 -22.68 12.87 20.13
C ALA A 216 -23.26 12.99 18.71
N MET A 217 -22.74 12.21 17.75
CA MET A 217 -23.23 12.21 16.37
C MET A 217 -24.64 11.64 16.24
N ARG A 218 -25.02 10.63 17.06
CA ARG A 218 -26.41 10.14 17.13
C ARG A 218 -27.36 11.24 17.56
N LEU A 219 -27.00 12.01 18.59
CA LEU A 219 -27.80 13.16 19.07
C LEU A 219 -27.92 14.27 18.01
N ARG A 220 -26.92 14.42 17.14
CA ARG A 220 -26.94 15.34 15.98
C ARG A 220 -27.67 14.76 14.75
N GLY A 221 -28.28 13.59 14.87
CA GLY A 221 -29.12 12.99 13.83
C GLY A 221 -28.35 12.22 12.75
N ILE A 222 -27.10 11.83 13.00
CA ILE A 222 -26.36 10.93 12.11
C ILE A 222 -26.87 9.50 12.32
N GLY A 223 -27.41 8.89 11.26
CA GLY A 223 -27.92 7.52 11.31
C GLY A 223 -26.83 6.45 11.42
N GLU A 224 -27.20 5.27 11.92
CA GLU A 224 -26.28 4.14 12.14
C GLU A 224 -25.53 3.71 10.88
N THR A 225 -26.15 3.79 9.71
CA THR A 225 -25.49 3.48 8.42
C THR A 225 -24.28 4.38 8.16
N ARG A 226 -24.35 5.68 8.52
CA ARG A 226 -23.20 6.58 8.39
C ARG A 226 -22.20 6.37 9.51
N LEU A 227 -22.65 6.09 10.73
CA LEU A 227 -21.76 5.75 11.85
C LEU A 227 -20.94 4.47 11.60
N ALA A 228 -21.50 3.51 10.85
CA ALA A 228 -20.78 2.31 10.43
C ALA A 228 -19.61 2.62 9.47
N ALA A 229 -19.63 3.76 8.77
CA ALA A 229 -18.53 4.22 7.94
C ALA A 229 -17.36 4.79 8.76
N LEU A 230 -17.55 5.07 10.07
CA LEU A 230 -16.50 5.58 10.96
C LEU A 230 -15.60 4.46 11.49
N ARG A 231 -14.33 4.51 11.11
CA ARG A 231 -13.26 3.66 11.64
C ARG A 231 -12.37 4.42 12.62
N ALA A 232 -12.30 3.92 13.85
CA ALA A 232 -11.48 4.47 14.90
C ALA A 232 -10.98 3.35 15.82
N PRO A 233 -9.68 3.27 16.13
CA PRO A 233 -8.60 4.16 15.69
C PRO A 233 -8.39 4.15 14.16
N ALA A 234 -7.80 5.22 13.61
CA ALA A 234 -7.63 5.43 12.17
C ALA A 234 -6.75 4.39 11.44
N GLY A 235 -6.20 3.39 12.13
CA GLY A 235 -5.31 2.42 11.51
C GLY A 235 -4.92 1.29 12.44
N PRO A 236 -4.09 0.36 11.96
CA PRO A 236 -3.61 -0.76 12.77
C PRO A 236 -2.81 -0.27 13.98
N PRO A 237 -2.82 -1.01 15.10
CA PRO A 237 -2.08 -0.64 16.30
C PRO A 237 -0.57 -0.81 16.07
N ILE A 238 0.14 0.31 15.95
CA ILE A 238 1.61 0.33 15.80
C ILE A 238 2.33 0.98 17.00
N HIS A 239 1.61 1.21 18.10
CA HIS A 239 2.14 1.90 19.29
C HIS A 239 2.78 3.26 18.99
N ALA A 240 2.13 4.06 18.14
CA ALA A 240 2.62 5.37 17.73
C ALA A 240 2.65 6.40 18.88
N HIS A 241 3.73 7.17 18.95
CA HIS A 241 3.94 8.25 19.92
C HIS A 241 4.24 9.60 19.25
N THR A 242 4.87 9.60 18.08
CA THR A 242 5.20 10.83 17.33
C THR A 242 4.14 11.17 16.28
N PRO A 243 4.03 12.45 15.84
CA PRO A 243 3.12 12.80 14.75
C PRO A 243 3.34 11.99 13.46
N GLN A 244 4.59 11.69 13.13
CA GLN A 244 4.97 10.89 11.95
C GLN A 244 4.51 9.44 12.08
N GLU A 245 4.68 8.83 13.26
CA GLU A 245 4.17 7.48 13.52
C GLU A 245 2.64 7.45 13.50
N ILE A 246 1.99 8.43 14.13
CA ILE A 246 0.52 8.53 14.13
C ILE A 246 -0.01 8.66 12.70
N ALA A 247 0.62 9.51 11.89
CA ALA A 247 0.30 9.69 10.48
C ALA A 247 0.52 8.40 9.68
N LEU A 248 1.64 7.69 9.91
CA LEU A 248 1.92 6.40 9.27
C LEU A 248 0.82 5.38 9.57
N GLY A 249 0.38 5.27 10.84
CA GLY A 249 -0.73 4.40 11.23
C GLY A 249 -2.03 4.77 10.51
N ALA A 250 -2.38 6.06 10.49
CA ALA A 250 -3.59 6.54 9.80
C ALA A 250 -3.55 6.29 8.29
N VAL A 251 -2.39 6.51 7.65
CA VAL A 251 -2.20 6.26 6.21
C VAL A 251 -2.25 4.77 5.89
N ALA A 252 -1.75 3.90 6.77
CA ALA A 252 -1.93 2.46 6.62
C ALA A 252 -3.44 2.09 6.63
N GLY A 253 -4.25 2.74 7.48
CA GLY A 253 -5.70 2.58 7.45
C GLY A 253 -6.35 3.08 6.16
N LEU A 254 -5.90 4.22 5.61
CA LEU A 254 -6.37 4.74 4.33
C LEU A 254 -6.05 3.79 3.16
N VAL A 255 -4.85 3.21 3.15
CA VAL A 255 -4.42 2.23 2.13
C VAL A 255 -5.27 0.96 2.22
N ALA A 256 -5.54 0.46 3.42
CA ALA A 256 -6.43 -0.69 3.61
C ALA A 256 -7.83 -0.42 3.02
N LEU A 257 -8.39 0.76 3.31
CA LEU A 257 -9.70 1.16 2.78
C LEU A 257 -9.70 1.34 1.27
N ARG A 258 -8.64 1.89 0.67
CA ARG A 258 -8.50 1.95 -0.80
C ARG A 258 -8.67 0.55 -1.41
N HIS A 259 -7.96 -0.45 -0.88
CA HIS A 259 -8.04 -1.80 -1.41
C HIS A 259 -9.40 -2.46 -1.18
N GLU A 260 -10.04 -2.20 -0.05
CA GLU A 260 -11.42 -2.68 0.18
C GLU A 260 -12.41 -2.07 -0.83
N LEU A 261 -12.25 -0.79 -1.18
CA LEU A 261 -13.09 -0.13 -2.20
C LEU A 261 -12.81 -0.68 -3.62
N GLU A 262 -11.54 -0.92 -3.95
CA GLU A 262 -11.14 -1.56 -5.21
C GLU A 262 -11.73 -2.97 -5.32
N GLN A 263 -11.65 -3.77 -4.24
CA GLN A 263 -12.22 -5.12 -4.19
C GLN A 263 -13.75 -5.12 -4.27
N ALA A 264 -14.42 -4.19 -3.59
CA ALA A 264 -15.87 -4.03 -3.66
C ALA A 264 -16.35 -3.63 -5.07
N SER A 265 -15.53 -2.86 -5.80
CA SER A 265 -15.81 -2.45 -7.19
C SER A 265 -15.49 -3.57 -8.20
N ALA A 266 -14.55 -4.44 -7.86
CA ALA A 266 -14.14 -5.60 -8.66
C ALA A 266 -15.05 -6.82 -8.50
N ALA A 267 -15.79 -6.92 -7.39
CA ALA A 267 -16.68 -8.04 -7.13
C ALA A 267 -17.76 -8.12 -8.24
N PRO A 268 -17.79 -9.20 -9.04
CA PRO A 268 -18.87 -9.38 -9.99
C PRO A 268 -20.18 -9.56 -9.23
N ALA A 269 -21.30 -9.14 -9.83
CA ALA A 269 -22.64 -9.51 -9.36
C ALA A 269 -22.84 -11.02 -9.55
N VAL A 270 -22.19 -11.86 -8.73
CA VAL A 270 -22.35 -13.31 -8.75
C VAL A 270 -23.35 -13.68 -7.66
N SER A 271 -24.51 -14.17 -8.08
CA SER A 271 -25.39 -14.94 -7.21
C SER A 271 -24.64 -16.15 -6.69
N GLY A 272 -24.64 -16.33 -5.37
CA GLY A 272 -24.38 -17.58 -4.66
C GLY A 272 -23.53 -18.62 -5.38
N ALA A 273 -22.23 -18.43 -5.39
CA ALA A 273 -21.28 -19.52 -5.47
C ALA A 273 -20.47 -19.46 -4.19
N ASP A 274 -20.51 -20.56 -3.41
CA ASP A 274 -19.76 -20.73 -2.17
C ASP A 274 -18.33 -20.22 -2.37
N LEU A 275 -17.91 -19.28 -1.51
CA LEU A 275 -16.49 -18.96 -1.36
C LEU A 275 -15.81 -20.25 -0.91
N ALA A 276 -15.29 -21.01 -1.87
CA ALA A 276 -14.33 -22.05 -1.61
C ALA A 276 -13.17 -21.38 -0.89
N THR A 277 -13.01 -21.71 0.39
CA THR A 277 -11.86 -21.35 1.20
C THR A 277 -10.64 -21.70 0.38
N VAL A 278 -9.96 -20.69 -0.17
CA VAL A 278 -8.66 -20.90 -0.81
C VAL A 278 -7.77 -21.41 0.31
N THR A 279 -7.50 -22.71 0.29
CA THR A 279 -6.45 -23.29 1.09
C THR A 279 -5.18 -22.64 0.57
N THR A 280 -4.70 -21.61 1.24
CA THR A 280 -3.34 -21.14 1.04
C THR A 280 -2.46 -22.36 1.28
N GLU A 281 -1.82 -22.84 0.22
CA GLU A 281 -0.73 -23.78 0.36
C GLU A 281 0.19 -23.20 1.45
N PRO A 282 0.50 -23.96 2.51
CA PRO A 282 1.29 -23.44 3.61
C PRO A 282 2.57 -22.91 3.00
N VAL A 283 2.75 -21.58 3.06
CA VAL A 283 3.97 -20.92 2.62
C VAL A 283 5.10 -21.67 3.33
N PRO A 284 6.00 -22.34 2.60
CA PRO A 284 7.11 -23.02 3.23
C PRO A 284 7.78 -21.98 4.13
N PRO A 285 7.97 -22.28 5.43
CA PRO A 285 8.49 -21.30 6.36
C PRO A 285 9.76 -20.74 5.74
N LEU A 286 9.80 -19.42 5.59
CA LEU A 286 11.02 -18.75 5.20
C LEU A 286 12.11 -19.29 6.12
N PRO A 287 13.29 -19.70 5.61
CA PRO A 287 14.41 -19.99 6.49
C PRO A 287 14.54 -18.77 7.42
N PRO A 288 14.66 -18.98 8.73
CA PRO A 288 14.78 -17.87 9.66
C PRO A 288 15.85 -16.93 9.10
N CYS A 289 15.51 -15.65 8.97
CA CYS A 289 16.50 -14.63 8.60
C CYS A 289 17.75 -14.95 9.39
N GLU A 290 18.88 -15.17 8.71
CA GLU A 290 20.14 -15.51 9.36
C GLU A 290 20.34 -14.53 10.51
N THR A 291 20.13 -15.03 11.72
CA THR A 291 20.49 -14.33 12.93
C THR A 291 21.96 -13.99 12.76
N ILE A 292 22.32 -12.70 12.79
CA ILE A 292 23.71 -12.29 12.98
C ILE A 292 24.23 -13.15 14.12
N ASP A 293 25.15 -14.07 13.78
CA ASP A 293 25.56 -15.23 14.56
C ASP A 293 25.46 -15.04 16.07
N ALA A 294 24.32 -15.41 16.65
CA ALA A 294 24.27 -15.79 18.05
C ALA A 294 24.87 -17.19 18.15
N ARG A 295 26.21 -17.27 18.07
CA ARG A 295 26.91 -18.53 18.36
C ARG A 295 26.44 -19.01 19.73
N PRO A 296 26.01 -20.28 19.86
CA PRO A 296 25.69 -20.82 21.17
C PRO A 296 26.92 -20.69 22.04
N ALA A 297 26.76 -20.03 23.19
CA ALA A 297 27.79 -19.92 24.21
C ALA A 297 28.12 -21.33 24.72
N GLN A 298 29.12 -21.96 24.09
CA GLN A 298 29.78 -23.13 24.61
C GLN A 298 30.41 -22.70 25.94
N ALA A 299 30.16 -23.43 27.03
CA ALA A 299 30.64 -23.06 28.36
C ALA A 299 32.16 -22.77 28.35
N VAL A 300 32.52 -21.48 28.32
CA VAL A 300 33.90 -21.03 28.20
C VAL A 300 34.49 -20.98 29.60
N GLY A 301 35.48 -21.83 29.88
CA GLY A 301 36.25 -21.76 31.12
C GLY A 301 36.83 -20.35 31.31
N ARG A 302 36.65 -19.79 32.51
CA ARG A 302 37.21 -18.49 32.89
C ARG A 302 38.57 -18.70 33.56
N TYR A 303 39.56 -17.92 33.19
CA TYR A 303 40.91 -17.93 33.75
C TYR A 303 41.20 -16.60 34.45
N VAL A 304 41.80 -16.63 35.64
CA VAL A 304 42.15 -15.40 36.37
C VAL A 304 43.54 -14.95 35.96
N ASN A 305 43.65 -13.76 35.37
CA ASN A 305 44.92 -13.17 34.95
C ASN A 305 45.81 -12.91 36.18
N PRO A 306 47.01 -13.50 36.29
CA PRO A 306 47.87 -13.41 37.48
C PRO A 306 48.49 -12.02 37.70
N VAL A 307 48.43 -11.13 36.71
CA VAL A 307 49.00 -9.77 36.80
C VAL A 307 48.02 -8.79 37.45
N CYS A 308 46.73 -8.89 37.10
CA CYS A 308 45.71 -7.92 37.54
C CYS A 308 44.54 -8.54 38.32
N GLY A 309 44.45 -9.86 38.42
CA GLY A 309 43.35 -10.56 39.10
C GLY A 309 42.04 -10.61 38.30
N MET A 310 42.02 -10.07 37.07
CA MET A 310 40.80 -10.03 36.25
C MET A 310 40.51 -11.38 35.60
N SER A 311 39.24 -11.79 35.63
CA SER A 311 38.76 -13.02 35.00
C SER A 311 38.59 -12.85 33.48
N VAL A 312 39.28 -13.67 32.69
CA VAL A 312 39.31 -13.67 31.21
C VAL A 312 38.71 -14.97 30.69
N GLU A 313 37.91 -14.90 29.65
CA GLU A 313 37.34 -16.08 28.99
C GLU A 313 38.37 -16.74 28.07
N ILE A 314 38.66 -18.04 28.29
CA ILE A 314 39.71 -18.77 27.57
C ILE A 314 39.45 -18.82 26.05
N ALA A 315 38.20 -18.92 25.61
CA ALA A 315 37.86 -19.05 24.19
C ALA A 315 38.01 -17.74 23.40
N THR A 316 37.98 -16.59 24.08
CA THR A 316 37.98 -15.26 23.45
C THR A 316 39.20 -14.43 23.82
N ALA A 317 40.12 -14.98 24.61
CA ALA A 317 41.32 -14.31 25.07
C ALA A 317 42.21 -13.88 23.89
N LYS A 318 42.37 -12.57 23.73
CA LYS A 318 43.19 -11.97 22.66
C LYS A 318 44.70 -12.22 22.85
N HIS A 319 45.15 -12.44 24.09
CA HIS A 319 46.57 -12.58 24.44
C HIS A 319 46.79 -13.81 25.31
N VAL A 320 47.58 -14.77 24.80
CA VAL A 320 47.91 -16.04 25.45
C VAL A 320 49.42 -16.25 25.40
N VAL A 321 50.00 -16.70 26.51
CA VAL A 321 51.42 -17.09 26.60
C VAL A 321 51.50 -18.48 27.20
N GLU A 322 52.36 -19.33 26.66
CA GLU A 322 52.66 -20.64 27.22
C GLU A 322 53.95 -20.58 28.05
N TYR A 323 53.86 -20.93 29.33
CA TYR A 323 54.99 -20.89 30.25
C TYR A 323 55.02 -22.18 31.09
N ARG A 324 56.15 -22.91 31.07
CA ARG A 324 56.32 -24.21 31.76
C ARG A 324 55.22 -25.25 31.44
N GLY A 325 54.69 -25.22 30.21
CA GLY A 325 53.64 -26.15 29.76
C GLY A 325 52.21 -25.76 30.15
N GLU A 326 52.03 -24.61 30.82
CA GLU A 326 50.70 -24.06 31.14
C GLU A 326 50.41 -22.82 30.29
N ARG A 327 49.15 -22.70 29.83
CA ARG A 327 48.67 -21.51 29.09
C ARG A 327 48.14 -20.47 30.06
N VAL A 328 48.70 -19.27 29.99
CA VAL A 328 48.31 -18.10 30.80
C VAL A 328 47.61 -17.09 29.90
N TYR A 329 46.45 -16.59 30.34
CA TYR A 329 45.56 -15.74 29.55
C TYR A 329 45.50 -14.31 30.12
N PHE A 330 45.58 -13.30 29.24
CA PHE A 330 45.66 -11.89 29.64
C PHE A 330 44.53 -11.06 29.03
N CYS A 331 44.06 -10.07 29.79
CA CYS A 331 42.99 -9.15 29.38
C CYS A 331 43.47 -8.05 28.40
N CYS A 332 44.77 -7.72 28.39
CA CYS A 332 45.33 -6.69 27.52
C CYS A 332 46.83 -6.92 27.25
N ASP A 333 47.36 -6.24 26.22
CA ASP A 333 48.78 -6.26 25.83
C ASP A 333 49.71 -5.90 26.99
N CYS A 334 49.33 -4.91 27.81
CA CYS A 334 50.14 -4.45 28.94
C CYS A 334 50.36 -5.55 29.98
N CYS A 335 49.33 -6.33 30.34
CA CYS A 335 49.46 -7.43 31.28
C CYS A 335 50.33 -8.56 30.73
N LYS A 336 50.23 -8.85 29.43
CA LYS A 336 51.09 -9.84 28.77
C LYS A 336 52.56 -9.41 28.87
N THR A 337 52.87 -8.17 28.51
CA THR A 337 54.25 -7.65 28.54
C THR A 337 54.82 -7.59 29.96
N GLU A 338 54.01 -7.21 30.95
CA GLU A 338 54.40 -7.27 32.37
C GLU A 338 54.72 -8.70 32.81
N PHE A 339 53.89 -9.67 32.44
CA PHE A 339 54.12 -11.09 32.76
C PHE A 339 55.41 -11.61 32.11
N GLU A 340 55.65 -11.32 30.83
CA GLU A 340 56.85 -11.76 30.10
C GLU A 340 58.15 -11.20 30.71
N ARG A 341 58.10 -10.02 31.35
CA ARG A 341 59.28 -9.41 32.00
C ARG A 341 59.65 -10.08 33.32
N ALA A 342 58.68 -10.61 34.07
CA ALA A 342 58.93 -11.26 35.37
C ALA A 342 57.91 -12.38 35.68
N PRO A 343 57.92 -13.50 34.92
CA PRO A 343 56.87 -14.52 35.01
C PRO A 343 56.77 -15.18 36.39
N GLU A 344 57.91 -15.46 37.02
CA GLU A 344 57.96 -16.15 38.31
C GLU A 344 57.32 -15.35 39.45
N ARG A 345 57.38 -14.01 39.37
CA ARG A 345 56.80 -13.11 40.37
C ARG A 345 55.28 -13.22 40.41
N TYR A 346 54.62 -13.20 39.25
CA TYR A 346 53.17 -13.20 39.16
C TYR A 346 52.57 -14.59 39.40
N LEU A 347 53.28 -15.66 39.02
CA LEU A 347 52.87 -17.02 39.36
C LEU A 347 52.96 -17.29 40.86
N ALA A 348 53.96 -16.73 41.55
CA ALA A 348 54.04 -16.81 43.01
C ALA A 348 52.89 -16.06 43.71
N ILE A 349 52.48 -14.89 43.19
CA ILE A 349 51.34 -14.12 43.72
C ILE A 349 50.02 -14.88 43.50
N ALA A 350 49.81 -15.43 42.31
CA ALA A 350 48.61 -16.22 41.99
C ALA A 350 48.48 -17.48 42.86
N ALA A 351 49.59 -18.16 43.13
CA ALA A 351 49.62 -19.32 44.03
C ALA A 351 49.34 -18.96 45.50
N GLN A 352 49.56 -17.71 45.93
CA GLN A 352 49.25 -17.22 47.26
C GLN A 352 47.78 -16.77 47.39
N GLY A 353 47.18 -16.22 46.33
CA GLY A 353 45.76 -15.81 46.31
C GLY A 353 44.77 -16.98 46.36
N ALA A 354 45.08 -18.12 45.74
CA ALA A 354 44.20 -19.30 45.73
C ALA A 354 44.11 -20.04 47.08
N LYS A 355 45.00 -19.74 48.04
CA LYS A 355 44.99 -20.34 49.40
C LYS A 355 44.19 -19.52 50.44
N GLY A 356 43.61 -18.37 50.05
CA GLY A 356 42.92 -17.43 50.95
C GLY A 356 41.38 -17.43 50.91
N GLU A 357 40.74 -18.06 49.93
CA GLU A 357 39.27 -18.08 49.73
C GLU A 357 38.69 -19.48 50.00
N GLY A 358 39.06 -20.03 51.16
CA GLY A 358 38.58 -21.30 51.66
C GLY A 358 38.52 -21.29 53.19
N ARG A 359 37.97 -20.23 53.78
CA ARG A 359 37.50 -20.20 55.17
C ARG A 359 36.46 -19.11 55.39
#